data_AF-A0A3A6FUD7-F1
#
_entry.id   AF-A0A3A6FUD7-F1
#
_cell.length_a   1.000
_cell.length_b   1.000
_cell.length_c   1.000
_cell.angle_alpha   90.00
_cell.angle_beta   90.00
_cell.angle_gamma   90.00
#
_symmetry.space_group_name_H-M   'P 1'
#
loop_
_entity.id
_entity.type
_entity.pdbx_description
1 polymer ?
#
loop_
_entity_poly.entity_id
_entity_poly.type
_entity_poly.pdbx_seq_one_letter_code
_entity_poly.pdbx_strand_id
1 'polypeptide(L)' 'MILGLLVLPEDEDTWVKWSEKDLLINGCMYWADFSNESPSDNKNTVTVSINKKNLINKDTLLEILEKIAKEEWP' A
#
# COMPACT_ATOMS: atom_id res chain seq x y z
N MET A 1 4.68 -5.43 -10.74
CA MET A 1 5.17 -4.40 -9.79
C MET A 1 4.01 -3.97 -8.90
N ILE A 2 4.20 -3.99 -7.59
CA ILE A 2 3.20 -3.52 -6.62
C ILE A 2 3.54 -2.09 -6.20
N LEU A 3 2.53 -1.21 -6.21
CA LEU A 3 2.62 0.15 -5.69
C LEU A 3 1.87 0.24 -4.36
N GLY A 4 2.54 0.77 -3.32
CA GLY A 4 1.90 1.17 -2.07
C GLY A 4 1.75 2.70 -2.01
N LEU A 5 0.57 3.18 -1.62
CA LEU A 5 0.29 4.59 -1.35
C LEU A 5 -0.08 4.76 0.11
N LEU A 6 0.81 5.36 0.91
CA LEU A 6 0.51 5.74 2.29
C LEU A 6 0.01 7.20 2.33
N VAL A 7 -1.24 7.38 2.74
CA VAL A 7 -1.85 8.70 2.94
C VAL A 7 -1.73 9.07 4.41
N LEU A 8 -0.97 10.13 4.68
CA LEU A 8 -0.68 10.63 6.02
C LEU A 8 -1.52 11.89 6.33
N PRO A 9 -1.78 12.20 7.62
CA PRO A 9 -2.35 13.48 8.04
C PRO A 9 -1.49 14.67 7.58
N GLU A 10 -2.08 15.87 7.50
CA GLU A 10 -1.33 17.08 7.16
C GLU A 10 -0.26 17.43 8.20
N ASP A 11 -0.55 17.17 9.47
CA ASP A 11 0.37 17.44 10.58
C ASP A 11 1.38 16.30 10.75
N GLU A 12 2.63 16.58 10.39
CA GLU A 12 3.77 15.65 10.44
C GLU A 12 4.04 15.12 11.85
N ASP A 13 3.82 15.94 12.88
CA ASP A 13 4.02 15.55 14.28
C ASP A 13 3.05 14.45 14.72
N THR A 14 1.99 14.21 13.94
CA THR A 14 0.98 13.18 14.23
C THR A 14 1.16 11.89 13.43
N TRP A 15 2.12 11.82 12.51
CA TRP A 15 2.32 10.67 11.61
C TRP A 15 2.68 9.40 12.36
N VAL A 16 3.53 9.51 13.37
CA VAL A 16 4.00 8.37 14.16
C VAL A 16 3.81 8.67 15.63
N LYS A 17 3.06 7.78 16.30
CA LYS A 17 2.94 7.79 17.75
C LYS A 17 3.63 6.56 18.28
N TRP A 18 4.65 6.75 19.10
CA TRP A 18 5.39 5.65 19.67
C TRP A 18 5.55 5.80 21.18
N SER A 19 5.61 4.66 21.85
CA SER A 19 5.96 4.52 23.25
C SER A 19 6.76 3.23 23.42
N GLU A 20 7.25 2.94 24.62
CA GLU A 20 7.91 1.65 24.90
C GLU A 20 7.01 0.43 24.66
N LYS A 21 5.68 0.62 24.63
CA LYS A 21 4.72 -0.47 24.44
C LYS A 21 4.33 -0.67 22.98
N ASP A 22 4.17 0.42 22.24
CA ASP A 22 3.51 0.41 20.94
C ASP A 22 4.16 1.41 19.98
N LEU A 23 4.19 1.04 18.70
CA LEU A 23 4.52 1.91 17.57
C LEU A 23 3.31 1.95 16.63
N LEU A 24 2.75 3.13 16.43
CA LEU A 24 1.54 3.36 15.65
C LEU A 24 1.84 4.37 14.53
N ILE A 25 1.51 3.99 13.29
CA ILE A 25 1.51 4.89 12.14
C ILE A 25 0.08 5.37 11.94
N ASN A 26 -0.10 6.69 11.94
CA ASN A 26 -1.36 7.34 11.65
C ASN A 26 -1.47 7.56 10.14
N GLY A 27 -2.36 6.83 9.48
CA GLY A 27 -2.58 6.98 8.05
C GLY A 27 -3.41 5.84 7.47
N CYS A 28 -3.70 5.94 6.19
CA CYS A 28 -4.33 4.87 5.41
C CYS A 28 -3.39 4.45 4.30
N MET A 29 -3.05 3.17 4.22
CA MET A 29 -2.25 2.64 3.15
C MET A 29 -3.14 1.93 2.14
N TYR A 30 -2.97 2.27 0.87
CA TYR A 30 -3.61 1.61 -0.27
C TYR A 30 -2.57 0.91 -1.13
N TRP A 31 -3.01 -0.04 -1.97
CA TRP A 31 -2.12 -0.72 -2.89
C TRP A 31 -2.76 -0.95 -4.27
N ALA A 32 -1.92 -1.10 -5.28
CA ALA A 32 -2.32 -1.50 -6.62
C ALA A 32 -1.24 -2.37 -7.27
N ASP A 33 -1.67 -3.35 -8.07
CA ASP A 33 -0.79 -4.22 -8.85
C ASP A 33 -0.77 -3.76 -10.30
N PHE A 34 0.44 -3.51 -10.81
CA PHE A 34 0.72 -3.14 -12.19
C PHE A 34 1.63 -4.17 -12.87
N SER A 35 1.71 -5.41 -12.37
CA SER A 35 2.52 -6.49 -12.95
C SER A 35 2.10 -6.86 -14.38
N ASN A 36 0.83 -6.64 -14.72
CA ASN A 36 0.28 -6.90 -16.05
C ASN A 36 0.34 -5.68 -16.98
N GLU A 37 0.84 -4.54 -16.50
CA GLU A 37 0.96 -3.33 -17.32
C GLU A 37 2.30 -3.28 -18.06
N SER A 38 2.30 -2.65 -19.23
CA SER A 38 3.52 -2.45 -20.00
C SER A 38 4.45 -1.44 -19.31
N PRO A 39 5.77 -1.69 -19.24
CA PRO A 39 6.72 -0.74 -18.70
C PRO A 39 6.65 0.59 -19.46
N SER A 40 6.63 1.71 -18.71
CA SER A 40 6.79 3.03 -19.31
C SER A 40 8.27 3.36 -19.47
N ASP A 41 8.60 4.20 -20.45
CA ASP A 41 9.94 4.75 -20.64
C ASP A 41 10.20 5.98 -19.74
N ASN A 42 9.30 6.28 -18.79
CA ASN A 42 9.37 7.36 -17.81
C ASN A 42 9.59 8.76 -18.40
N LYS A 43 9.20 8.98 -19.67
CA LYS A 43 9.32 10.28 -20.34
C LYS A 43 8.11 11.20 -20.14
N ASN A 44 6.97 10.62 -19.80
CA ASN A 44 5.70 11.32 -19.68
C ASN A 44 5.01 10.98 -18.36
N THR A 45 4.15 11.87 -17.89
CA THR A 45 3.30 11.62 -16.71
C THR A 45 2.24 10.57 -17.04
N VAL A 46 2.13 9.55 -16.19
CA VAL A 46 1.06 8.55 -16.26
C VAL A 46 0.16 8.72 -15.04
N THR A 47 -1.14 8.87 -15.29
CA THR A 47 -2.15 8.88 -14.21
C THR A 47 -2.54 7.44 -13.90
N VAL A 48 -2.43 7.05 -12.63
CA VAL A 48 -2.87 5.73 -12.15
C VAL A 48 -4.08 5.86 -11.26
N SER A 49 -4.98 4.87 -11.32
CA SER A 49 -6.14 4.79 -10.43
C SER A 49 -5.94 3.68 -9.40
N ILE A 50 -6.09 4.01 -8.12
CA ILE A 50 -6.01 3.03 -7.03
C ILE A 50 -7.42 2.82 -6.47
N ASN A 51 -7.87 1.56 -6.43
CA ASN A 51 -9.18 1.23 -5.87
C ASN A 51 -9.16 1.41 -4.35
N LYS A 52 -10.11 2.20 -3.81
CA LYS A 52 -10.23 2.43 -2.36
C LYS A 52 -10.49 1.16 -1.54
N LYS A 53 -10.97 0.09 -2.18
CA LYS A 53 -11.12 -1.23 -1.54
C LYS A 53 -9.77 -1.92 -1.29
N ASN A 54 -8.72 -1.54 -2.02
CA ASN A 54 -7.36 -2.07 -1.83
C ASN A 54 -6.67 -1.36 -0.66
N LEU A 55 -7.33 -1.31 0.49
CA LEU A 55 -6.79 -0.78 1.73
C LEU A 55 -5.92 -1.88 2.38
N ILE A 56 -4.73 -1.54 2.84
CA ILE A 56 -3.93 -2.39 3.71
C ILE A 56 -4.47 -2.24 5.13
N ASN A 57 -4.96 -3.35 5.67
CA ASN A 57 -5.30 -3.53 7.07
C ASN A 57 -4.86 -4.95 7.48
N LYS A 58 -5.13 -5.34 8.74
CA LYS A 58 -4.77 -6.67 9.24
C LYS A 58 -5.28 -7.80 8.33
N ASP A 59 -6.54 -7.73 7.92
CA ASP A 59 -7.20 -8.82 7.20
C ASP A 59 -6.72 -8.89 5.75
N THR A 60 -6.64 -7.75 5.06
CA THR A 60 -6.16 -7.71 3.67
C THR A 60 -4.67 -8.02 3.57
N LEU A 61 -3.85 -7.59 4.53
CA LEU A 61 -2.43 -7.93 4.57
C LEU A 61 -2.24 -9.44 4.80
N LEU A 62 -3.02 -10.04 5.71
CA LEU A 62 -2.97 -11.47 5.94
C LEU A 62 -3.37 -12.24 4.67
N GLU A 63 -4.45 -11.83 3.99
CA GLU A 63 -4.88 -12.45 2.74
C GLU A 63 -3.79 -12.39 1.64
N ILE A 64 -3.12 -11.24 1.50
CA ILE A 64 -2.01 -11.07 0.57
C ILE A 64 -0.87 -12.04 0.90
N LEU A 65 -0.44 -12.08 2.17
CA LEU A 65 0.64 -12.95 2.62
C LEU A 65 0.29 -14.44 2.44
N GLU A 66 -0.95 -14.83 2.71
CA GLU A 66 -1.43 -16.21 2.51
C GLU A 66 -1.42 -16.61 1.03
N LYS A 67 -1.90 -15.73 0.14
CA LYS A 67 -1.88 -15.98 -1.31
C LYS A 67 -0.46 -16.11 -1.84
N ILE A 68 0.47 -15.27 -1.39
CA ILE A 68 1.89 -15.37 -1.76
C ILE A 68 2.48 -16.69 -1.25
N ALA A 69 2.21 -17.06 0.01
CA ALA A 69 2.73 -18.30 0.58
C ALA A 69 2.21 -19.56 -0.14
N LYS A 70 1.02 -19.50 -0.74
CA LYS A 70 0.41 -20.58 -1.52
C LYS A 70 0.78 -20.56 -3.02
N GLU A 71 1.57 -19.58 -3.47
CA GLU A 71 1.82 -19.33 -4.90
C GLU A 71 0.54 -19.08 -5.72
N GLU A 72 -0.51 -18.58 -5.07
CA GLU A 72 -1.81 -18.24 -5.66
C GLU A 72 -1.94 -16.73 -5.93
N TRP A 73 -0.85 -15.98 -5.74
CA TRP A 73 -0.82 -14.57 -6.10
C TRP A 73 -0.79 -14.43 -7.63
N PRO A 74 -1.74 -13.69 -8.22
CA PRO A 74 -1.83 -13.52 -9.67
C PRO A 74 -0.64 -12.76 -10.28
#